data_AF-W4HDV5-F1
#
_entry.id   AF-W4HDV5-F1
#
_cell.length_a   1.000
_cell.length_b   1.000
_cell.length_c   1.000
_cell.angle_alpha   90.00
_cell.angle_beta   90.00
_cell.angle_gamma   90.00
#
_symmetry.space_group_name_H-M   'P 1'
#
loop_
_entity.id
_entity.type
_entity.pdbx_description
1 polymer ?
#
loop_
_entity_poly.entity_id
_entity_poly.type
_entity_poly.pdbx_seq_one_letter_code
_entity_poly.pdbx_strand_id
1 'polypeptide(L)'
;MTGKGQIKVAVNGYGVIGKRVADAVAVQADMDLIGVADVVADWRARMPATKGFALYAADPERESAIQKAGLNLAGGLDDLLAAADIVIDCTPKKIVSDRLEPPA
;
A
#
# COMPACT_ATOMS: atom_id res chain seq x y z
N MET A 1 -0.03 2.68 -31.24
CA MET A 1 0.01 2.02 -29.92
C MET A 1 -1.10 2.65 -29.10
N THR A 2 -2.26 2.01 -29.05
CA THR A 2 -3.46 2.54 -28.41
C THR A 2 -3.27 2.59 -26.90
N GLY A 3 -3.27 3.81 -26.35
CA GLY A 3 -3.16 4.08 -24.92
C GLY A 3 -4.33 3.48 -24.16
N LYS A 4 -4.03 2.47 -23.35
CA LYS A 4 -4.85 2.09 -22.20
C LYS A 4 -4.03 2.55 -20.99
N GLY A 5 -4.58 3.45 -20.17
CA GLY A 5 -3.87 3.93 -18.98
C GLY A 5 -3.40 2.75 -18.13
N GLN A 6 -2.20 2.84 -17.55
CA GLN A 6 -1.71 1.82 -16.64
C GLN A 6 -2.68 1.69 -15.47
N ILE A 7 -3.00 0.46 -15.07
CA ILE A 7 -3.88 0.20 -13.93
C ILE A 7 -3.15 0.63 -12.66
N LYS A 8 -3.71 1.56 -11.90
CA LYS A 8 -3.17 2.01 -10.62
C LYS A 8 -3.47 0.99 -9.53
N VAL A 9 -2.43 0.35 -9.03
CA VAL A 9 -2.52 -0.72 -8.04
C VAL A 9 -2.01 -0.22 -6.70
N ALA A 10 -2.82 -0.41 -5.66
CA ALA A 10 -2.42 -0.25 -4.27
C ALA A 10 -2.25 -1.62 -3.60
N VAL A 11 -1.28 -1.76 -2.70
CA VAL A 11 -1.10 -2.96 -1.88
C VAL A 11 -1.33 -2.62 -0.41
N ASN A 12 -2.36 -3.21 0.19
CA ASN A 12 -2.65 -3.03 1.62
C ASN A 12 -2.00 -4.15 2.44
N GLY A 13 -1.02 -3.83 3.27
CA GLY A 13 -0.24 -4.75 4.09
C GLY A 13 1.07 -5.17 3.44
N TYR A 14 2.17 -4.48 3.74
CA TYR A 14 3.52 -4.76 3.22
C TYR A 14 4.26 -5.88 3.97
N GLY A 15 3.53 -6.95 4.28
CA GLY A 15 4.05 -8.15 4.94
C GLY A 15 4.79 -9.11 3.98
N VAL A 16 4.78 -10.40 4.34
CA VAL A 16 5.44 -11.46 3.55
C VAL A 16 4.87 -11.55 2.13
N ILE A 17 3.54 -11.49 1.98
CA ILE A 17 2.88 -11.56 0.68
C ILE A 17 2.91 -10.20 -0.02
N GLY A 18 2.52 -9.13 0.68
CA GLY A 18 2.41 -7.80 0.08
C GLY A 18 3.68 -7.31 -0.60
N LYS A 19 4.88 -7.54 -0.02
CA LYS A 19 6.13 -7.15 -0.68
C LYS A 19 6.39 -7.87 -2.00
N ARG A 20 5.98 -9.14 -2.10
CA ARG A 20 6.13 -9.94 -3.33
C ARG A 20 5.15 -9.48 -4.40
N VAL A 21 3.93 -9.14 -3.97
CA VAL A 21 2.91 -8.56 -4.85
C VAL A 21 3.38 -7.20 -5.37
N ALA A 22 3.84 -6.31 -4.50
CA ALA A 22 4.37 -5.00 -4.88
C ALA A 22 5.49 -5.11 -5.92
N ASP A 23 6.46 -6.01 -5.69
CA ASP A 23 7.54 -6.27 -6.64
C ASP A 23 7.02 -6.82 -7.98
N ALA A 24 6.03 -7.71 -7.96
CA ALA A 24 5.44 -8.27 -9.17
C ALA A 24 4.67 -7.23 -9.98
N VAL A 25 3.93 -6.34 -9.33
CA VAL A 25 3.20 -5.22 -9.97
C VAL A 25 4.19 -4.25 -10.60
N ALA A 26 5.25 -3.87 -9.88
CA ALA A 26 6.23 -2.87 -10.34
C ALA A 26 7.00 -3.27 -11.61
N VAL A 27 6.99 -4.55 -11.99
CA VAL A 27 7.64 -5.04 -13.22
C VAL A 27 6.68 -5.26 -14.39
N GLN A 28 5.37 -5.05 -14.21
CA GLN A 28 4.40 -5.16 -15.30
C GLN A 28 4.39 -3.88 -16.14
N ALA A 29 4.26 -4.02 -17.46
CA ALA A 29 4.23 -2.87 -18.37
C ALA A 29 2.88 -2.11 -18.35
N ASP A 30 1.81 -2.77 -17.91
CA ASP A 30 0.43 -2.30 -17.94
C ASP A 30 -0.12 -1.91 -16.55
N MET A 31 0.72 -1.92 -15.51
CA MET A 31 0.36 -1.56 -14.14
C MET A 31 1.30 -0.51 -13.57
N ASP A 32 0.78 0.29 -12.64
CA ASP A 32 1.53 1.28 -11.86
C ASP A 32 1.29 1.03 -10.37
N LEU A 33 2.35 0.74 -9.62
CA LEU A 33 2.28 0.58 -8.17
C LEU A 33 2.29 1.97 -7.51
N ILE A 34 1.10 2.50 -7.23
CA ILE A 34 0.97 3.86 -6.68
C ILE A 34 1.34 3.95 -5.20
N GLY A 35 1.36 2.82 -4.48
CA GLY A 35 1.76 2.80 -3.08
C GLY A 35 1.49 1.51 -2.35
N VAL A 36 2.09 1.42 -1.16
CA VAL A 36 1.89 0.32 -0.21
C VAL A 36 1.47 0.89 1.14
N ALA A 37 0.50 0.28 1.79
CA ALA A 37 0.07 0.64 3.14
C ALA A 37 0.54 -0.40 4.16
N ASP A 38 0.96 0.04 5.36
CA ASP A 38 1.27 -0.86 6.47
C ASP A 38 1.01 -0.18 7.83
N VAL A 39 0.93 -1.00 8.88
CA VAL A 39 0.79 -0.62 10.29
C VAL A 39 2.11 -0.73 11.07
N VAL A 40 3.14 -1.32 10.46
CA VAL A 40 4.38 -1.68 11.17
C VAL A 40 5.47 -0.64 10.92
N ALA A 41 5.91 0.05 11.97
CA ALA A 41 7.03 1.00 11.96
C ALA A 41 8.40 0.31 12.18
N ASP A 42 8.53 -0.98 11.84
CA ASP A 42 9.78 -1.73 12.02
C ASP A 42 10.75 -1.49 10.85
N TRP A 43 11.95 -2.09 10.94
CA TRP A 43 12.99 -1.92 9.93
C TRP A 43 12.54 -2.29 8.50
N ARG A 44 11.53 -3.15 8.34
CA ARG A 44 11.02 -3.59 7.03
C ARG A 44 10.28 -2.48 6.31
N ALA A 45 9.70 -1.53 7.05
CA ALA A 45 9.06 -0.37 6.47
C ALA A 45 10.04 0.63 5.82
N ARG A 46 11.36 0.43 5.96
CA ARG A 46 12.38 1.14 5.15
C ARG A 46 12.53 0.57 3.74
N MET A 47 12.12 -0.68 3.50
CA MET A 47 12.28 -1.32 2.20
C MET A 47 11.47 -0.67 1.07
N PRO A 48 10.20 -0.26 1.27
CA PRO A 48 9.47 0.53 0.28
C PRO A 48 10.25 1.75 -0.20
N ALA A 49 10.82 2.52 0.73
CA ALA A 49 11.61 3.71 0.41
C ALA A 49 12.85 3.39 -0.45
N THR A 50 13.55 2.28 -0.18
CA THR A 50 14.70 1.86 -1.01
C THR A 50 14.32 1.47 -2.44
N LYS A 51 13.06 1.06 -2.65
CA LYS A 51 12.52 0.69 -3.97
C LYS A 51 11.76 1.83 -4.64
N GLY A 52 11.68 3.00 -4.00
CA GLY A 52 10.91 4.15 -4.49
C GLY A 52 9.39 3.99 -4.36
N PHE A 53 8.90 3.03 -3.57
CA PHE A 53 7.47 2.86 -3.34
C PHE A 53 6.98 3.86 -2.30
N ALA A 54 5.89 4.56 -2.61
CA ALA A 54 5.21 5.43 -1.67
C ALA A 54 4.62 4.62 -0.51
N LEU A 55 4.94 5.02 0.72
CA LEU A 55 4.46 4.36 1.94
C LEU A 55 3.28 5.15 2.51
N TYR A 56 2.20 4.45 2.81
CA TYR A 56 0.99 5.00 3.41
C TYR A 56 0.76 4.35 4.77
N ALA A 57 0.18 5.10 5.71
CA ALA A 57 -0.21 4.54 7.00
C ALA A 57 -1.55 3.82 6.85
N ALA A 58 -1.56 2.51 7.15
CA ALA A 58 -2.80 1.73 7.12
C ALA A 58 -3.75 2.07 8.29
N ASP A 59 -3.23 2.68 9.35
CA ASP A 59 -3.92 3.03 10.59
C ASP A 59 -3.52 4.47 10.98
N PRO A 60 -4.48 5.42 11.00
CA PRO A 60 -4.21 6.81 11.36
C PRO A 60 -3.56 6.98 12.74
N GLU A 61 -3.89 6.11 13.70
CA GLU A 61 -3.31 6.18 15.05
C GLU A 61 -1.81 5.89 15.06
N ARG A 62 -1.29 5.24 14.01
CA ARG A 62 0.11 4.82 13.88
C ARG A 62 0.96 5.78 13.05
N GLU A 63 0.37 6.76 12.38
CA GLU A 63 1.09 7.74 11.56
C GLU A 63 2.22 8.42 12.33
N SER A 64 1.92 8.93 13.53
CA SER A 64 2.91 9.62 14.36
C SER A 64 4.07 8.71 14.75
N ALA A 65 3.81 7.43 15.02
CA ALA A 65 4.85 6.46 15.37
C ALA A 65 5.76 6.14 14.17
N ILE A 66 5.17 5.99 12.99
CA ILE A 66 5.89 5.74 11.73
C ILE A 66 6.78 6.94 11.36
N GLN A 67 6.26 8.16 11.44
CA GLN A 67 7.03 9.38 11.20
C GLN A 67 8.20 9.54 12.19
N LYS A 68 7.96 9.28 13.49
CA LYS A 68 9.02 9.29 14.52
C LYS A 68 10.11 8.23 14.29
N ALA A 69 9.79 7.14 13.61
CA ALA A 69 10.76 6.12 13.19
C ALA A 69 11.64 6.56 11.98
N GLY A 70 11.41 7.77 11.46
CA GLY A 70 12.15 8.35 10.33
C GLY A 70 11.66 7.86 8.97
N LEU A 71 10.42 7.38 8.88
CA LEU A 71 9.80 6.94 7.65
C LEU A 71 8.93 8.06 7.07
N ASN A 72 9.17 8.40 5.81
CA ASN A 72 8.36 9.40 5.11
C ASN A 72 7.07 8.75 4.61
N LEU A 73 5.95 9.23 5.11
CA LEU A 73 4.62 8.83 4.66
C LEU A 73 4.16 9.75 3.52
N ALA A 74 3.54 9.16 2.51
CA ALA A 74 2.88 9.88 1.41
C ALA A 74 1.43 10.28 1.74
N GLY A 75 0.83 9.67 2.76
CA GLY A 75 -0.54 9.94 3.22
C GLY A 75 -1.09 8.80 4.08
N GLY A 76 -2.38 8.84 4.34
CA GLY A 76 -3.13 7.78 5.01
C GLY A 76 -3.71 6.75 4.04
N LEU A 77 -4.33 5.70 4.56
CA LEU A 77 -4.91 4.64 3.73
C LEU A 77 -6.02 5.17 2.81
N ASP A 78 -6.85 6.11 3.27
CA ASP A 78 -7.94 6.66 2.46
C ASP A 78 -7.42 7.41 1.23
N ASP A 79 -6.27 8.11 1.35
CA ASP A 79 -5.61 8.77 0.23
C ASP A 79 -5.15 7.74 -0.82
N LEU A 80 -4.59 6.61 -0.36
CA LEU A 80 -4.16 5.52 -1.25
C LEU A 80 -5.37 4.86 -1.95
N LEU A 81 -6.45 4.61 -1.22
CA LEU A 81 -7.67 4.00 -1.78
C LEU A 81 -8.33 4.91 -2.81
N ALA A 82 -8.40 6.21 -2.54
CA ALA A 82 -9.00 7.18 -3.46
C ALA A 82 -8.24 7.32 -4.78
N ALA A 83 -6.93 7.03 -4.78
CA ALA A 83 -6.07 7.13 -5.96
C ALA A 83 -5.99 5.81 -6.78
N ALA A 84 -6.36 4.67 -6.19
CA ALA A 84 -6.20 3.34 -6.77
C ALA A 84 -7.37 2.96 -7.69
N ASP A 85 -7.06 2.27 -8.79
CA ASP A 85 -8.09 1.57 -9.59
C ASP A 85 -8.42 0.21 -8.96
N ILE A 86 -7.42 -0.43 -8.35
CA ILE A 86 -7.57 -1.70 -7.64
C ILE A 86 -6.66 -1.77 -6.41
N VAL A 87 -7.16 -2.43 -5.36
CA VAL A 87 -6.44 -2.66 -4.11
C VAL A 87 -6.24 -4.16 -3.93
N ILE A 88 -5.00 -4.56 -3.69
CA ILE A 88 -4.65 -5.94 -3.34
C ILE A 88 -4.47 -5.99 -1.83
N ASP A 89 -5.45 -6.53 -1.13
CA ASP A 89 -5.39 -6.71 0.32
C ASP A 89 -4.56 -7.94 0.69
N CYS A 90 -3.46 -7.69 1.39
CA CYS A 90 -2.52 -8.68 1.90
C CYS A 90 -2.48 -8.66 3.44
N THR A 91 -3.52 -8.14 4.10
CA THR A 91 -3.61 -8.09 5.55
C THR A 91 -3.96 -9.47 6.13
N PRO A 92 -3.63 -9.74 7.41
CA PRO A 92 -4.04 -10.98 8.06
C PRO A 92 -5.57 -11.17 8.07
N LYS A 93 -6.03 -12.43 8.03
CA LYS A 93 -7.46 -12.82 7.93
C LYS A 93 -8.45 -12.03 8.78
N LYS A 94 -8.06 -11.60 10.00
CA LYS A 94 -8.95 -10.91 10.93
C LYS A 94 -9.17 -9.42 10.63
N ILE A 95 -8.35 -8.82 9.76
CA ILE A 95 -8.44 -7.39 9.41
C ILE A 95 -9.39 -7.16 8.22
N VAL A 96 -9.54 -8.18 7.36
CA VAL A 96 -10.35 -8.11 6.12
C VAL A 96 -11.85 -8.02 6.39
N SER A 97 -12.34 -8.63 7.47
CA SER A 97 -13.78 -8.71 7.79
C SER A 97 -14.43 -7.35 8.05
N ASP A 98 -13.70 -6.39 8.61
CA ASP A 98 -14.24 -5.07 8.96
C ASP A 98 -14.23 -4.09 7.78
N ARG A 99 -13.57 -4.44 6.66
CA ARG A 99 -13.22 -3.49 5.58
C ARG A 99 -13.93 -3.77 4.24
N LEU A 100 -14.55 -4.94 4.09
CA LEU A 100 -15.24 -5.38 2.85
C LEU A 100 -16.76 -5.20 2.89
N GLU A 101 -17.34 -4.65 3.95
CA GLU A 101 -18.79 -4.39 3.94
C GLU A 101 -19.10 -3.27 2.93
N PRO A 102 -19.98 -3.52 1.93
CA PRO A 102 -20.47 -2.45 1.09
C PRO A 102 -21.24 -1.44 1.97
N PRO A 103 -21.20 -0.14 1.66
CA PRO A 103 -22.05 0.82 2.35
C PRO A 103 -23.51 0.38 2.24
N ALA A 104 -24.20 0.36 3.39
CA ALA A 104 -25.63 0.08 3.48
C ALA A 104 -26.47 1.10 2.71
#